data_AF-A0A927UL39-F1
#
_entry.id   AF-A0A927UL39-F1
#
_cell.length_a   1.000
_cell.length_b   1.000
_cell.length_c   1.000
_cell.angle_alpha   90.00
_cell.angle_beta   90.00
_cell.angle_gamma   90.00
#
_symmetry.space_group_name_H-M   'P 1'
#
loop_
_entity.id
_entity.type
_entity.pdbx_description
1 polymer ?
#
loop_
_entity_poly.entity_id
_entity_poly.type
_entity_poly.pdbx_seq_one_letter_code
_entity_poly.pdbx_strand_id
1 'polypeptide(L)'
;MKKLLFVICMLSAFCLISFNSYAEPVSDAGGKWEYVEFENGSVAIHSYLGNDTKIMIPSKIDDKNVVAIEDGAFISGTGITQITIPAEIINIEEGAFFGCISLENFVVSSSNPNYISSNGVLMDKSKTKILCMPANRIGTFTIPKMVKHISTKAFAYSRLSQINISQQVNYIGDYAFMYCVNLREITVPSNVTEINEGAFSCCYNLKNVTISEGVKAIGEYAFLCEKGTSSLEKVFIPKSVENISEFAFENCDKLVINGENASVAKDYAEYKGIRFEVLKTDNEDTDKSIVDKDATQNDKPAVSQNIKLKKVTNLKQKASYSTNSISVKWDALTGTTGYEVYRAGRKNGKYVRVATAKGSSFKNNKLKAGKTYYYKVRAYKLVNDKKVYGSFSNIVPMGTKTSKPIIKVKALKNQAKITWKKVSGANGYEIYMSTKKSGKYKKIKTVTSKQTTFTKKKLINGKKYYFKIRTYRRINEKKIYSAWSKVAVKK
;
A
#
# COMPACT_ATOMS: atom_id res chain seq x y z
N MET A 1 -32.03 -2.97 -52.32
CA MET A 1 -30.60 -2.69 -52.07
C MET A 1 -30.50 -1.99 -50.74
N LYS A 2 -30.19 -2.71 -49.65
CA LYS A 2 -28.84 -2.99 -49.11
C LYS A 2 -28.36 -1.91 -48.13
N LYS A 3 -28.29 -2.33 -46.86
CA LYS A 3 -27.32 -1.98 -45.80
C LYS A 3 -27.38 -0.56 -45.20
N LEU A 4 -27.88 -0.46 -43.95
CA LEU A 4 -27.04 -0.23 -42.77
C LEU A 4 -27.84 -0.52 -41.47
N LEU A 5 -27.64 -1.73 -40.94
CA LEU A 5 -28.06 -2.18 -39.61
C LEU A 5 -26.77 -2.44 -38.82
N PHE A 6 -26.80 -2.27 -37.50
CA PHE A 6 -25.73 -2.52 -36.50
C PHE A 6 -24.56 -1.53 -36.46
N VAL A 7 -24.48 -0.72 -35.39
CA VAL A 7 -23.51 -0.83 -34.26
C VAL A 7 -23.85 0.27 -33.24
N ILE A 8 -24.78 0.00 -32.32
CA ILE A 8 -24.90 0.69 -31.03
C ILE A 8 -25.29 -0.37 -30.00
N CYS A 9 -24.31 -1.12 -29.48
CA CYS A 9 -24.38 -1.90 -28.24
C CYS A 9 -23.08 -2.70 -28.07
N MET A 10 -22.07 -2.11 -27.42
CA MET A 10 -21.05 -2.82 -26.61
C MET A 10 -20.27 -1.77 -25.81
N LEU A 11 -20.97 -1.05 -24.93
CA LEU A 11 -20.33 -0.54 -23.72
C LEU A 11 -20.43 -1.68 -22.72
N SER A 12 -19.33 -2.43 -22.60
CA SER A 12 -19.14 -3.50 -21.63
C SER A 12 -19.66 -3.04 -20.28
N ALA A 13 -20.71 -3.72 -19.80
CA ALA A 13 -21.12 -3.67 -18.42
C ALA A 13 -19.95 -4.19 -17.57
N PHE A 14 -19.05 -3.28 -17.15
CA PHE A 14 -18.29 -3.48 -15.94
C PHE A 14 -19.31 -3.43 -14.80
N CYS A 15 -19.92 -4.59 -14.54
CA CYS A 15 -20.55 -4.84 -13.26
C CYS A 15 -19.41 -4.77 -12.25
N LEU A 16 -19.22 -3.58 -11.67
CA LEU A 16 -18.50 -3.41 -10.42
C LEU A 16 -19.31 -4.18 -9.38
N ILE A 17 -19.07 -5.49 -9.29
CA ILE A 17 -19.53 -6.31 -8.18
C ILE A 17 -18.89 -5.69 -6.96
N SER A 18 -19.70 -5.02 -6.15
CA SER A 18 -19.24 -4.43 -4.91
C SER A 18 -18.92 -5.56 -3.93
N PHE A 19 -17.64 -5.91 -3.80
CA PHE A 19 -17.14 -6.73 -2.71
C PHE A 19 -17.33 -6.00 -1.38
N ASN A 20 -18.50 -6.13 -0.74
CA ASN A 20 -18.67 -5.76 0.67
C ASN A 20 -19.95 -6.34 1.31
N SER A 21 -20.03 -7.66 1.32
CA SER A 21 -20.52 -8.42 2.47
C SER A 21 -19.78 -9.76 2.47
N TYR A 22 -18.88 -9.99 3.42
CA TYR A 22 -18.26 -11.30 3.59
C TYR A 22 -19.35 -12.27 4.06
N ALA A 23 -19.98 -12.98 3.14
CA ALA A 23 -20.64 -14.23 3.47
C ALA A 23 -19.56 -15.20 3.96
N GLU A 24 -19.86 -16.01 4.97
CA GLU A 24 -18.91 -17.03 5.43
C GLU A 24 -18.76 -18.11 4.32
N PRO A 25 -17.54 -18.60 4.06
CA PRO A 25 -17.32 -19.67 3.10
C PRO A 25 -18.13 -20.92 3.46
N VAL A 26 -18.65 -21.58 2.43
CA VAL A 26 -19.43 -22.82 2.56
C VAL A 26 -18.64 -23.96 1.91
N SER A 27 -18.53 -25.09 2.60
CA SER A 27 -17.94 -26.31 2.03
C SER A 27 -18.95 -27.03 1.13
N ASP A 28 -18.49 -27.51 -0.03
CA ASP A 28 -19.28 -28.34 -0.93
C ASP A 28 -19.61 -29.72 -0.33
N ALA A 29 -20.57 -30.42 -0.93
CA ALA A 29 -20.96 -31.76 -0.47
C ALA A 29 -19.79 -32.77 -0.49
N GLY A 30 -18.80 -32.58 -1.37
CA GLY A 30 -17.61 -33.42 -1.48
C GLY A 30 -16.47 -33.07 -0.52
N GLY A 31 -16.55 -31.95 0.20
CA GLY A 31 -15.51 -31.45 1.10
C GLY A 31 -14.20 -31.05 0.41
N LYS A 32 -14.19 -30.91 -0.91
CA LYS A 32 -13.01 -30.53 -1.71
C LYS A 32 -12.92 -29.02 -1.94
N TRP A 33 -14.04 -28.31 -1.86
CA TRP A 33 -14.14 -26.90 -2.21
C TRP A 33 -14.83 -26.13 -1.09
N GLU A 34 -14.23 -25.02 -0.69
CA GLU A 34 -14.94 -23.96 0.00
C GLU A 34 -15.22 -22.83 -0.98
N TYR A 35 -16.41 -22.26 -0.94
CA TYR A 35 -16.83 -21.21 -1.85
C TYR A 35 -17.66 -20.14 -1.17
N VAL A 36 -17.67 -18.95 -1.76
CA VAL A 36 -18.50 -17.81 -1.34
C VAL A 36 -19.54 -17.55 -2.43
N GLU A 37 -20.81 -17.42 -2.02
CA GLU A 37 -21.91 -17.12 -2.92
C GLU A 37 -22.13 -15.61 -3.07
N PHE A 38 -22.24 -15.14 -4.32
CA PHE A 38 -22.59 -13.77 -4.65
C PHE A 38 -24.11 -13.57 -4.63
N GLU A 39 -24.57 -12.31 -4.54
CA GLU A 39 -26.00 -11.96 -4.52
C GLU A 39 -26.79 -12.48 -5.74
N ASN A 40 -26.12 -12.78 -6.85
CA ASN A 40 -26.72 -13.30 -8.09
C ASN A 40 -26.77 -14.84 -8.15
N GLY A 41 -26.36 -15.54 -7.09
CA GLY A 41 -26.34 -17.02 -7.01
C GLY A 41 -25.15 -17.70 -7.67
N SER A 42 -24.20 -16.96 -8.25
CA SER A 42 -22.91 -17.51 -8.69
C SER A 42 -21.91 -17.56 -7.54
N VAL A 43 -20.83 -18.34 -7.67
CA VAL A 43 -19.87 -18.57 -6.58
C VAL A 43 -18.43 -18.27 -6.97
N ALA A 44 -17.63 -17.92 -5.97
CA ALA A 44 -16.18 -17.83 -6.03
C ALA A 44 -15.56 -18.97 -5.23
N ILE A 45 -14.51 -19.63 -5.76
CA ILE A 45 -13.72 -20.58 -4.98
C ILE A 45 -12.92 -19.80 -3.94
N HIS A 46 -13.17 -20.11 -2.67
CA HIS A 46 -12.48 -19.56 -1.51
C HIS A 46 -11.27 -20.41 -1.13
N SER A 47 -11.43 -21.74 -1.09
CA SER A 47 -10.36 -22.69 -0.77
C SER A 47 -10.52 -23.99 -1.54
N TYR A 48 -9.40 -24.57 -2.00
CA TYR A 48 -9.31 -25.96 -2.40
C TYR A 48 -8.73 -26.79 -1.25
N LEU A 49 -9.49 -27.79 -0.81
CA LEU A 49 -9.16 -28.67 0.31
C LEU A 49 -8.80 -30.10 -0.13
N GLY A 50 -8.89 -30.38 -1.44
CA GLY A 50 -8.55 -31.69 -1.99
C GLY A 50 -7.04 -31.94 -2.08
N ASN A 51 -6.69 -33.14 -2.56
CA ASN A 51 -5.32 -33.62 -2.71
C ASN A 51 -4.98 -34.07 -4.15
N ASP A 52 -5.81 -33.71 -5.13
CA ASP A 52 -5.61 -34.09 -6.51
C ASP A 52 -4.39 -33.34 -7.09
N THR A 53 -3.60 -34.01 -7.93
CA THR A 53 -2.41 -33.41 -8.55
C THR A 53 -2.70 -32.72 -9.87
N LYS A 54 -3.84 -33.00 -10.49
CA LYS A 54 -4.33 -32.33 -11.71
C LYS A 54 -5.73 -31.83 -11.47
N ILE A 55 -5.90 -30.52 -11.44
CA ILE A 55 -7.17 -29.88 -11.12
C ILE A 55 -7.86 -29.47 -12.42
N MET A 56 -9.13 -29.85 -12.54
CA MET A 56 -10.07 -29.18 -13.41
C MET A 56 -10.95 -28.30 -12.52
N ILE A 57 -10.84 -26.98 -12.67
CA ILE A 57 -11.71 -26.07 -11.93
C ILE A 57 -13.14 -26.36 -12.37
N PRO A 58 -14.06 -26.70 -11.46
CA PRO A 58 -15.41 -27.06 -11.83
C PRO A 58 -16.15 -25.82 -12.35
N SER A 59 -17.00 -26.00 -13.36
CA SER A 59 -17.90 -24.94 -13.82
C SER A 59 -19.09 -24.74 -12.87
N LYS A 60 -19.36 -25.72 -11.99
CA LYS A 60 -20.38 -25.67 -10.95
C LYS A 60 -19.93 -26.30 -9.63
N ILE A 61 -20.36 -25.72 -8.51
CA ILE A 61 -20.28 -26.31 -7.16
C ILE A 61 -21.67 -26.23 -6.54
N ASP A 62 -22.21 -27.35 -6.04
CA ASP A 62 -23.58 -27.45 -5.50
C ASP A 62 -24.63 -26.79 -6.43
N ASP A 63 -24.58 -27.14 -7.72
CA ASP A 63 -25.41 -26.60 -8.82
C ASP A 63 -25.27 -25.10 -9.13
N LYS A 64 -24.40 -24.37 -8.42
CA LYS A 64 -24.13 -22.94 -8.62
C LYS A 64 -22.95 -22.75 -9.56
N ASN A 65 -23.06 -21.77 -10.46
CA ASN A 65 -22.00 -21.48 -11.43
C ASN A 65 -20.76 -20.90 -10.74
N VAL A 66 -19.59 -21.49 -10.99
CA VAL A 66 -18.31 -20.98 -10.51
C VAL A 66 -17.79 -19.94 -11.50
N VAL A 67 -17.62 -18.71 -11.04
CA VAL A 67 -17.23 -17.58 -11.90
C VAL A 67 -15.95 -16.91 -11.45
N ALA A 68 -15.47 -17.19 -10.24
CA ALA A 68 -14.32 -16.53 -9.65
C ALA A 68 -13.44 -17.45 -8.80
N ILE A 69 -12.18 -17.05 -8.60
CA ILE A 69 -11.21 -17.68 -7.70
C ILE A 69 -10.57 -16.57 -6.83
N GLU A 70 -10.66 -16.70 -5.51
CA GLU A 70 -10.18 -15.71 -4.53
C GLU A 70 -8.66 -15.81 -4.28
N ASP A 71 -8.05 -14.77 -3.70
CA ASP A 71 -6.63 -14.79 -3.29
C ASP A 71 -6.37 -15.94 -2.31
N GLY A 72 -5.33 -16.72 -2.57
CA GLY A 72 -4.92 -17.83 -1.72
C GLY A 72 -5.81 -19.08 -1.83
N ALA A 73 -6.76 -19.14 -2.76
CA ALA A 73 -7.66 -20.29 -2.89
C ALA A 73 -6.95 -21.65 -3.02
N PHE A 74 -5.73 -21.69 -3.56
CA PHE A 74 -4.94 -22.91 -3.69
C PHE A 74 -3.68 -22.93 -2.80
N ILE A 75 -3.71 -22.24 -1.64
CA ILE A 75 -2.53 -22.14 -0.76
C ILE A 75 -2.01 -23.49 -0.24
N SER A 76 -2.92 -24.44 0.00
CA SER A 76 -2.58 -25.80 0.43
C SER A 76 -2.29 -26.76 -0.73
N GLY A 77 -2.44 -26.31 -1.98
CA GLY A 77 -2.31 -27.11 -3.20
C GLY A 77 -0.86 -27.43 -3.60
N THR A 78 -0.01 -27.80 -2.66
CA THR A 78 1.45 -27.94 -2.86
C THR A 78 1.82 -29.05 -3.85
N GLY A 79 0.98 -30.09 -3.97
CA GLY A 79 1.15 -31.22 -4.91
C GLY A 79 0.52 -31.04 -6.29
N ILE A 80 -0.12 -29.89 -6.56
CA ILE A 80 -0.78 -29.65 -7.85
C ILE A 80 0.28 -29.41 -8.94
N THR A 81 0.22 -30.23 -9.99
CA THR A 81 1.10 -30.20 -11.17
C THR A 81 0.46 -29.50 -12.37
N GLN A 82 -0.87 -29.56 -12.50
CA GLN A 82 -1.61 -28.89 -13.57
C GLN A 82 -2.95 -28.32 -13.07
N ILE A 83 -3.32 -27.14 -13.56
CA ILE A 83 -4.64 -26.54 -13.34
C ILE A 83 -5.29 -26.22 -14.69
N THR A 84 -6.55 -26.65 -14.85
CA THR A 84 -7.38 -26.37 -16.03
C THR A 84 -8.46 -25.34 -15.68
N ILE A 85 -8.46 -24.20 -16.36
CA ILE A 85 -9.40 -23.09 -16.16
C ILE A 85 -10.49 -23.13 -17.26
N PRO A 86 -11.77 -23.34 -16.90
CA PRO A 86 -12.86 -23.41 -17.87
C PRO A 86 -13.30 -22.01 -18.33
N ALA A 87 -14.29 -21.93 -19.21
CA ALA A 87 -14.69 -20.66 -19.83
C ALA A 87 -15.47 -19.73 -18.87
N GLU A 88 -16.10 -20.33 -17.86
CA GLU A 88 -16.97 -19.69 -16.88
C GLU A 88 -16.19 -18.83 -15.87
N ILE A 89 -14.90 -19.11 -15.67
CA ILE A 89 -14.05 -18.32 -14.80
C ILE A 89 -13.73 -16.98 -15.46
N ILE A 90 -14.36 -15.93 -14.95
CA ILE A 90 -14.21 -14.55 -15.41
C ILE A 90 -13.36 -13.70 -14.48
N ASN A 91 -13.18 -14.09 -13.22
CA ASN A 91 -12.35 -13.37 -12.25
C ASN A 91 -11.35 -14.29 -11.53
N ILE A 92 -10.08 -13.94 -11.54
CA ILE A 92 -9.02 -14.61 -10.77
C ILE A 92 -8.31 -13.52 -9.99
N GLU A 93 -8.43 -13.55 -8.68
CA GLU A 93 -7.73 -12.61 -7.81
C GLU A 93 -6.22 -12.88 -7.82
N GLU A 94 -5.43 -11.83 -7.62
CA GLU A 94 -3.97 -11.96 -7.61
C GLU A 94 -3.54 -12.79 -6.40
N GLY A 95 -2.68 -13.79 -6.62
CA GLY A 95 -2.28 -14.73 -5.56
C GLY A 95 -3.19 -15.94 -5.37
N ALA A 96 -4.24 -16.13 -6.20
CA ALA A 96 -5.12 -17.31 -6.13
C ALA A 96 -4.38 -18.66 -6.08
N PHE A 97 -3.23 -18.76 -6.76
CA PHE A 97 -2.40 -19.98 -6.85
C PHE A 97 -1.12 -19.91 -6.00
N PHE A 98 -1.05 -18.97 -5.06
CA PHE A 98 0.08 -18.82 -4.14
C PHE A 98 0.15 -20.02 -3.20
N GLY A 99 1.04 -20.99 -3.48
CA GLY A 99 1.18 -22.24 -2.73
C GLY A 99 1.28 -23.48 -3.61
N CYS A 100 0.93 -23.38 -4.90
CA CYS A 100 1.07 -24.46 -5.88
C CYS A 100 2.54 -24.66 -6.32
N ILE A 101 3.41 -25.06 -5.39
CA ILE A 101 4.86 -25.14 -5.59
C ILE A 101 5.30 -26.22 -6.60
N SER A 102 4.47 -27.24 -6.82
CA SER A 102 4.71 -28.31 -7.81
C SER A 102 4.12 -28.00 -9.19
N LEU A 103 3.52 -26.83 -9.39
CA LEU A 103 2.78 -26.52 -10.61
C LEU A 103 3.72 -26.41 -11.82
N GLU A 104 3.40 -27.13 -12.89
CA GLU A 104 4.18 -27.20 -14.12
C GLU A 104 3.52 -26.37 -15.24
N ASN A 105 2.19 -26.40 -15.33
CA ASN A 105 1.45 -25.70 -16.37
C ASN A 105 0.00 -25.35 -15.99
N PHE A 106 -0.49 -24.28 -16.60
CA PHE A 106 -1.92 -24.02 -16.74
C PHE A 106 -2.43 -24.49 -18.10
N VAL A 107 -3.67 -24.97 -18.13
CA VAL A 107 -4.48 -25.13 -19.34
C VAL A 107 -5.67 -24.18 -19.20
N VAL A 108 -5.96 -23.39 -20.23
CA VAL A 108 -7.11 -22.46 -20.22
C VAL A 108 -7.97 -22.77 -21.42
N SER A 109 -9.28 -22.91 -21.21
CA SER A 109 -10.25 -23.09 -22.28
C SER A 109 -10.08 -22.01 -23.36
N SER A 110 -10.08 -22.40 -24.63
CA SER A 110 -9.98 -21.47 -25.76
C SER A 110 -11.09 -20.42 -25.75
N SER A 111 -12.27 -20.82 -25.24
CA SER A 111 -13.46 -19.98 -25.11
C SER A 111 -13.46 -19.09 -23.85
N ASN A 112 -12.46 -19.20 -22.97
CA ASN A 112 -12.37 -18.30 -21.81
C ASN A 112 -12.20 -16.85 -22.30
N PRO A 113 -13.05 -15.91 -21.85
CA PRO A 113 -13.04 -14.54 -22.37
C PRO A 113 -11.87 -13.69 -21.84
N ASN A 114 -11.35 -14.02 -20.65
CA ASN A 114 -10.49 -13.12 -19.87
C ASN A 114 -9.07 -13.62 -19.69
N TYR A 115 -8.81 -14.92 -19.87
CA TYR A 115 -7.53 -15.54 -19.59
C TYR A 115 -7.04 -16.42 -20.74
N ILE A 116 -5.74 -16.67 -20.73
CA ILE A 116 -5.07 -17.60 -21.64
C ILE A 116 -3.89 -18.27 -20.94
N SER A 117 -3.61 -19.52 -21.32
CA SER A 117 -2.32 -20.14 -21.05
C SER A 117 -1.39 -19.90 -22.25
N SER A 118 -0.27 -19.25 -22.03
CA SER A 118 0.77 -19.04 -23.05
C SER A 118 2.04 -19.76 -22.62
N ASN A 119 2.37 -20.86 -23.31
CA ASN A 119 3.47 -21.76 -22.92
C ASN A 119 3.38 -22.20 -21.44
N GLY A 120 2.17 -22.60 -21.02
CA GLY A 120 1.89 -23.05 -19.65
C GLY A 120 1.73 -21.93 -18.61
N VAL A 121 1.99 -20.67 -18.94
CA VAL A 121 1.87 -19.52 -18.01
C VAL A 121 0.47 -18.91 -18.07
N LEU A 122 -0.13 -18.64 -16.91
CA LEU A 122 -1.43 -17.98 -16.84
C LEU A 122 -1.30 -16.47 -17.05
N MET A 123 -1.99 -15.97 -18.06
CA MET A 123 -2.00 -14.55 -18.44
C MET A 123 -3.44 -14.08 -18.67
N ASP A 124 -3.63 -12.76 -18.68
CA ASP A 124 -4.85 -12.18 -19.19
C ASP A 124 -4.96 -12.42 -20.71
N LYS A 125 -6.18 -12.34 -21.27
CA LYS A 125 -6.44 -12.65 -22.68
C LYS A 125 -5.60 -11.79 -23.63
N SER A 126 -5.31 -10.54 -23.25
CA SER A 126 -4.49 -9.62 -24.02
C SER A 126 -2.98 -9.87 -23.89
N LYS A 127 -2.56 -10.77 -23.00
CA LYS A 127 -1.17 -11.12 -22.66
C LYS A 127 -0.35 -9.94 -22.14
N THR A 128 -1.00 -8.90 -21.64
CA THR A 128 -0.34 -7.72 -21.06
C THR A 128 -0.06 -7.88 -19.55
N LYS A 129 -0.63 -8.90 -18.92
CA LYS A 129 -0.49 -9.21 -17.50
C LYS A 129 -0.17 -10.69 -17.29
N ILE A 130 0.87 -10.98 -16.52
CA ILE A 130 1.11 -12.33 -15.98
C ILE A 130 0.43 -12.43 -14.63
N LEU A 131 -0.49 -13.39 -14.50
CA LEU A 131 -1.18 -13.66 -13.24
C LEU A 131 -0.42 -14.71 -12.41
N CYS A 132 0.07 -15.77 -13.05
CA CYS A 132 0.81 -16.82 -12.36
C CYS A 132 1.78 -17.57 -13.29
N MET A 133 3.04 -17.66 -12.85
CA MET A 133 4.08 -18.53 -13.38
C MET A 133 4.04 -19.86 -12.61
N PRO A 134 3.93 -21.02 -13.31
CA PRO A 134 4.07 -22.32 -12.67
C PRO A 134 5.42 -22.46 -11.95
N ALA A 135 5.36 -22.69 -10.63
CA ALA A 135 6.53 -22.62 -9.75
C ALA A 135 7.59 -23.70 -10.04
N ASN A 136 7.19 -24.86 -10.55
CA ASN A 136 8.09 -25.99 -10.78
C ASN A 136 8.93 -25.87 -12.07
N ARG A 137 8.82 -24.75 -12.79
CA ARG A 137 9.64 -24.49 -13.98
C ARG A 137 11.07 -24.13 -13.59
N ILE A 138 12.03 -24.71 -14.30
CA ILE A 138 13.47 -24.48 -14.11
C ILE A 138 14.10 -23.78 -15.33
N GLY A 139 15.33 -23.30 -15.15
CA GLY A 139 16.10 -22.64 -16.20
C GLY A 139 15.74 -21.15 -16.35
N THR A 140 15.72 -20.68 -17.59
CA THR A 140 15.56 -19.27 -17.92
C THR A 140 14.17 -18.98 -18.48
N PHE A 141 13.56 -17.88 -18.04
CA PHE A 141 12.33 -17.36 -18.64
C PHE A 141 12.51 -15.91 -19.09
N THR A 142 12.06 -15.62 -20.32
CA THR A 142 12.01 -14.25 -20.83
C THR A 142 10.56 -13.78 -20.85
N ILE A 143 10.28 -12.71 -20.11
CA ILE A 143 8.95 -12.11 -20.07
C ILE A 143 8.63 -11.53 -21.46
N PRO A 144 7.51 -11.91 -22.11
CA PRO A 144 7.17 -11.44 -23.44
C PRO A 144 7.07 -9.90 -23.51
N LYS A 145 7.46 -9.32 -24.66
CA LYS A 145 7.50 -7.86 -24.86
C LYS A 145 6.14 -7.16 -24.66
N MET A 146 5.04 -7.87 -24.81
CA MET A 146 3.67 -7.34 -24.61
C MET A 146 3.28 -7.19 -23.14
N VAL A 147 3.99 -7.85 -22.22
CA VAL A 147 3.69 -7.79 -20.79
C VAL A 147 4.07 -6.42 -20.24
N LYS A 148 3.10 -5.79 -19.57
CA LYS A 148 3.24 -4.52 -18.86
C LYS A 148 3.18 -4.72 -17.35
N HIS A 149 2.48 -5.76 -16.90
CA HIS A 149 2.13 -5.97 -15.50
C HIS A 149 2.50 -7.38 -15.03
N ILE A 150 3.23 -7.47 -13.93
CA ILE A 150 3.47 -8.71 -13.18
C ILE A 150 2.66 -8.60 -11.90
N SER A 151 1.64 -9.46 -11.75
CA SER A 151 0.71 -9.38 -10.61
C SER A 151 1.36 -9.74 -9.27
N THR A 152 0.67 -9.39 -8.19
CA THR A 152 1.00 -9.80 -6.83
C THR A 152 1.22 -11.31 -6.77
N LYS A 153 2.32 -11.75 -6.16
CA LYS A 153 2.73 -13.17 -6.02
C LYS A 153 2.88 -13.96 -7.35
N ALA A 154 2.93 -13.32 -8.52
CA ALA A 154 2.84 -14.02 -9.81
C ALA A 154 3.97 -15.03 -10.08
N PHE A 155 5.17 -14.80 -9.58
CA PHE A 155 6.33 -15.71 -9.66
C PHE A 155 6.72 -16.27 -8.29
N ALA A 156 5.86 -16.15 -7.26
CA ALA A 156 6.20 -16.65 -5.94
C ALA A 156 6.53 -18.16 -5.99
N TYR A 157 7.61 -18.55 -5.30
CA TYR A 157 8.16 -19.91 -5.29
C TYR A 157 8.73 -20.43 -6.62
N SER A 158 8.88 -19.59 -7.65
CA SER A 158 9.46 -20.00 -8.93
C SER A 158 10.88 -20.56 -8.78
N ARG A 159 11.13 -21.70 -9.42
CA ARG A 159 12.43 -22.39 -9.45
C ARG A 159 13.33 -21.96 -10.61
N LEU A 160 12.94 -20.94 -11.37
CA LEU A 160 13.74 -20.36 -12.44
C LEU A 160 15.05 -19.78 -11.87
N SER A 161 16.16 -19.99 -12.58
CA SER A 161 17.47 -19.47 -12.22
C SER A 161 17.73 -18.07 -12.78
N GLN A 162 17.04 -17.71 -13.86
CA GLN A 162 17.14 -16.41 -14.52
C GLN A 162 15.79 -15.98 -15.08
N ILE A 163 15.45 -14.70 -14.86
CA ILE A 163 14.23 -14.10 -15.38
C ILE A 163 14.60 -12.80 -16.09
N ASN A 164 14.38 -12.75 -17.41
CA ASN A 164 14.63 -11.55 -18.20
C ASN A 164 13.33 -10.72 -18.25
N ILE A 165 13.29 -9.63 -17.49
CA ILE A 165 12.15 -8.71 -17.48
C ILE A 165 12.25 -7.76 -18.68
N SER A 166 11.24 -7.76 -19.53
CA SER A 166 11.15 -6.84 -20.68
C SER A 166 11.07 -5.37 -20.23
N GLN A 167 11.64 -4.46 -21.01
CA GLN A 167 11.55 -3.01 -20.80
C GLN A 167 10.10 -2.48 -20.86
N GLN A 168 9.13 -3.25 -21.36
CA GLN A 168 7.72 -2.83 -21.39
C GLN A 168 6.99 -3.03 -20.06
N VAL A 169 7.58 -3.79 -19.13
CA VAL A 169 7.02 -3.97 -17.78
C VAL A 169 7.13 -2.64 -17.03
N ASN A 170 6.00 -2.15 -16.54
CA ASN A 170 5.91 -0.92 -15.74
C ASN A 170 5.35 -1.15 -14.33
N TYR A 171 4.96 -2.38 -14.02
CA TYR A 171 4.46 -2.75 -12.71
C TYR A 171 4.91 -4.16 -12.30
N ILE A 172 5.47 -4.26 -11.09
CA ILE A 172 5.82 -5.50 -10.40
C ILE A 172 5.04 -5.50 -9.08
N GLY A 173 4.09 -6.41 -8.89
CA GLY A 173 3.21 -6.45 -7.72
C GLY A 173 3.92 -6.82 -6.41
N ASP A 174 3.18 -6.71 -5.31
CA ASP A 174 3.67 -7.11 -3.99
C ASP A 174 4.03 -8.60 -4.01
N TYR A 175 5.15 -8.97 -3.39
CA TYR A 175 5.61 -10.36 -3.27
C TYR A 175 5.78 -11.09 -4.62
N ALA A 176 5.89 -10.37 -5.74
CA ALA A 176 5.85 -10.95 -7.09
C ALA A 176 6.86 -12.09 -7.31
N PHE A 177 8.08 -11.98 -6.80
CA PHE A 177 9.14 -12.98 -6.89
C PHE A 177 9.53 -13.54 -5.52
N MET A 178 8.62 -13.49 -4.53
CA MET A 178 8.89 -14.02 -3.19
C MET A 178 9.31 -15.50 -3.26
N TYR A 179 10.32 -15.91 -2.50
CA TYR A 179 10.84 -17.29 -2.50
C TYR A 179 11.28 -17.81 -3.89
N CYS A 180 11.76 -16.96 -4.79
CA CYS A 180 12.46 -17.41 -6.00
C CYS A 180 13.86 -17.93 -5.64
N VAL A 181 13.93 -19.09 -4.99
CA VAL A 181 15.14 -19.59 -4.32
C VAL A 181 16.29 -19.91 -5.26
N ASN A 182 16.04 -20.09 -6.56
CA ASN A 182 17.09 -20.37 -7.56
C ASN A 182 17.55 -19.13 -8.32
N LEU A 183 16.83 -18.01 -8.21
CA LEU A 183 17.14 -16.78 -8.94
C LEU A 183 18.47 -16.21 -8.46
N ARG A 184 19.43 -16.03 -9.37
CA ARG A 184 20.79 -15.59 -9.02
C ARG A 184 21.03 -14.11 -9.25
N GLU A 185 20.37 -13.57 -10.26
CA GLU A 185 20.46 -12.17 -10.63
C GLU A 185 19.15 -11.68 -11.20
N ILE A 186 18.92 -10.37 -11.08
CA ILE A 186 17.77 -9.72 -11.70
C ILE A 186 18.10 -8.29 -12.10
N THR A 187 17.56 -7.87 -13.24
CA THR A 187 17.55 -6.47 -13.66
C THR A 187 16.11 -5.96 -13.64
N VAL A 188 15.85 -4.95 -12.82
CA VAL A 188 14.58 -4.21 -12.81
C VAL A 188 14.63 -3.14 -13.90
N PRO A 189 13.75 -3.16 -14.92
CA PRO A 189 13.82 -2.26 -16.06
C PRO A 189 13.40 -0.82 -15.71
N SER A 190 13.77 0.13 -16.57
CA SER A 190 13.62 1.58 -16.33
C SER A 190 12.17 2.05 -16.24
N ASN A 191 11.24 1.31 -16.86
CA ASN A 191 9.82 1.63 -16.88
C ASN A 191 9.09 1.20 -15.59
N VAL A 192 9.73 0.39 -14.74
CA VAL A 192 9.18 0.08 -13.41
C VAL A 192 9.38 1.29 -12.50
N THR A 193 8.29 1.84 -11.99
CA THR A 193 8.35 3.03 -11.12
C THR A 193 8.71 2.70 -9.68
N GLU A 194 8.37 1.50 -9.21
CA GLU A 194 8.52 1.07 -7.82
C GLU A 194 8.77 -0.43 -7.75
N ILE A 195 9.74 -0.83 -6.93
CA ILE A 195 9.88 -2.21 -6.47
C ILE A 195 8.98 -2.34 -5.23
N ASN A 196 7.86 -3.02 -5.37
CA ASN A 196 6.79 -3.08 -4.37
C ASN A 196 7.15 -3.94 -3.13
N GLU A 197 6.23 -4.01 -2.17
CA GLU A 197 6.45 -4.67 -0.88
C GLU A 197 6.84 -6.14 -1.09
N GLY A 198 7.93 -6.58 -0.48
CA GLY A 198 8.35 -7.98 -0.51
C GLY A 198 8.68 -8.55 -1.90
N ALA A 199 8.82 -7.71 -2.94
CA ALA A 199 8.86 -8.16 -4.34
C ALA A 199 9.90 -9.26 -4.63
N PHE A 200 11.05 -9.24 -3.95
CA PHE A 200 12.13 -10.24 -4.03
C PHE A 200 12.47 -10.83 -2.65
N SER A 201 11.52 -10.83 -1.72
CA SER A 201 11.70 -11.36 -0.36
C SER A 201 12.02 -12.86 -0.40
N CYS A 202 12.94 -13.30 0.45
CA CYS A 202 13.41 -14.68 0.58
C CYS A 202 13.96 -15.30 -0.73
N CYS A 203 14.52 -14.49 -1.64
CA CYS A 203 15.30 -14.99 -2.78
C CYS A 203 16.71 -15.38 -2.32
N TYR A 204 16.84 -16.50 -1.60
CA TYR A 204 18.07 -16.83 -0.85
C TYR A 204 19.35 -16.92 -1.68
N ASN A 205 19.27 -17.26 -2.97
CA ASN A 205 20.42 -17.33 -3.87
C ASN A 205 20.61 -16.09 -4.77
N LEU A 206 19.80 -15.04 -4.58
CA LEU A 206 19.92 -13.80 -5.35
C LEU A 206 21.17 -13.06 -4.90
N LYS A 207 22.16 -12.96 -5.79
CA LYS A 207 23.47 -12.34 -5.51
C LYS A 207 23.55 -10.90 -5.99
N ASN A 208 23.06 -10.66 -7.21
CA ASN A 208 23.25 -9.39 -7.90
C ASN A 208 21.90 -8.82 -8.35
N VAL A 209 21.66 -7.56 -7.99
CA VAL A 209 20.46 -6.83 -8.42
C VAL A 209 20.89 -5.56 -9.12
N THR A 210 20.38 -5.36 -10.33
CA THR A 210 20.53 -4.09 -11.06
C THR A 210 19.19 -3.38 -11.12
N ILE A 211 19.10 -2.19 -10.52
CA ILE A 211 17.93 -1.33 -10.61
C ILE A 211 18.20 -0.29 -11.70
N SER A 212 17.38 -0.23 -12.75
CA SER A 212 17.61 0.71 -13.86
C SER A 212 17.14 2.13 -13.52
N GLU A 213 17.77 3.13 -14.14
CA GLU A 213 17.32 4.53 -14.09
C GLU A 213 15.83 4.65 -14.45
N GLY A 214 15.09 5.43 -13.68
CA GLY A 214 13.63 5.57 -13.81
C GLY A 214 12.86 5.00 -12.61
N VAL A 215 13.40 3.98 -11.94
CA VAL A 215 12.86 3.44 -10.68
C VAL A 215 12.93 4.53 -9.60
N LYS A 216 11.81 4.77 -8.91
CA LYS A 216 11.65 5.86 -7.94
C LYS A 216 11.63 5.40 -6.49
N ALA A 217 11.24 4.16 -6.23
CA ALA A 217 11.08 3.67 -4.87
C ALA A 217 11.43 2.18 -4.73
N ILE A 218 11.98 1.83 -3.58
CA ILE A 218 12.19 0.45 -3.12
C ILE A 218 11.36 0.24 -1.84
N GLY A 219 10.41 -0.68 -1.92
CA GLY A 219 9.37 -0.94 -0.93
C GLY A 219 9.84 -1.63 0.36
N GLU A 220 8.93 -1.74 1.32
CA GLU A 220 9.17 -2.45 2.58
C GLU A 220 9.45 -3.94 2.30
N TYR A 221 10.46 -4.51 2.95
CA TYR A 221 10.85 -5.92 2.80
C TYR A 221 11.22 -6.36 1.37
N ALA A 222 11.48 -5.43 0.44
CA ALA A 222 11.69 -5.74 -0.99
C ALA A 222 12.71 -6.86 -1.23
N PHE A 223 13.78 -6.91 -0.43
CA PHE A 223 14.85 -7.93 -0.47
C PHE A 223 15.08 -8.56 0.92
N LEU A 224 14.08 -8.55 1.81
CA LEU A 224 14.16 -9.19 3.13
C LEU A 224 14.53 -10.67 2.98
N CYS A 225 15.37 -11.20 3.86
CA CYS A 225 15.55 -12.63 4.06
C CYS A 225 15.49 -12.98 5.55
N GLU A 226 15.50 -14.27 5.86
CA GLU A 226 15.76 -14.72 7.23
C GLU A 226 17.23 -14.44 7.59
N LYS A 227 17.49 -14.19 8.87
CA LYS A 227 18.83 -13.82 9.34
C LYS A 227 19.88 -14.85 8.93
N GLY A 228 20.98 -14.40 8.31
CA GLY A 228 22.07 -15.27 7.87
C GLY A 228 21.80 -16.11 6.62
N THR A 229 20.63 -15.96 5.97
CA THR A 229 20.26 -16.76 4.78
C THR A 229 20.44 -16.03 3.45
N SER A 230 20.61 -14.71 3.47
CA SER A 230 20.76 -13.92 2.25
C SER A 230 22.12 -14.15 1.57
N SER A 231 22.10 -14.46 0.27
CA SER A 231 23.29 -14.43 -0.60
C SER A 231 23.46 -13.10 -1.33
N LEU A 232 22.68 -12.07 -1.00
CA LEU A 232 22.72 -10.79 -1.69
C LEU A 232 24.03 -10.06 -1.40
N GLU A 233 24.88 -9.98 -2.42
CA GLU A 233 26.22 -9.41 -2.34
C GLU A 233 26.23 -7.98 -2.89
N LYS A 234 25.54 -7.72 -4.02
CA LYS A 234 25.61 -6.45 -4.71
C LYS A 234 24.26 -5.95 -5.19
N VAL A 235 23.95 -4.69 -4.91
CA VAL A 235 22.79 -3.99 -5.47
C VAL A 235 23.24 -2.67 -6.06
N PHE A 236 23.01 -2.49 -7.36
CA PHE A 236 23.12 -1.19 -8.01
C PHE A 236 21.82 -0.40 -7.81
N ILE A 237 21.92 0.78 -7.22
CA ILE A 237 20.80 1.70 -7.00
C ILE A 237 21.07 3.02 -7.73
N PRO A 238 20.27 3.37 -8.75
CA PRO A 238 20.44 4.58 -9.55
C PRO A 238 19.98 5.83 -8.78
N LYS A 239 20.39 7.00 -9.27
CA LYS A 239 20.01 8.29 -8.65
C LYS A 239 18.54 8.62 -8.81
N SER A 240 17.85 8.02 -9.77
CA SER A 240 16.40 8.16 -9.89
C SER A 240 15.64 7.67 -8.65
N VAL A 241 16.24 6.81 -7.81
CA VAL A 241 15.60 6.29 -6.61
C VAL A 241 15.51 7.41 -5.56
N GLU A 242 14.30 7.82 -5.26
CA GLU A 242 13.97 8.90 -4.35
C GLU A 242 13.65 8.40 -2.93
N ASN A 243 13.27 7.13 -2.79
CA ASN A 243 12.87 6.54 -1.50
C ASN A 243 13.30 5.07 -1.40
N ILE A 244 13.89 4.71 -0.27
CA ILE A 244 14.19 3.32 0.11
C ILE A 244 13.55 3.08 1.47
N SER A 245 12.69 2.06 1.56
CA SER A 245 12.02 1.71 2.82
C SER A 245 13.02 1.24 3.88
N GLU A 246 12.70 1.49 5.16
CA GLU A 246 13.57 1.15 6.28
C GLU A 246 13.97 -0.34 6.27
N PHE A 247 13.05 -1.24 5.95
CA PHE A 247 13.30 -2.69 5.95
C PHE A 247 13.55 -3.29 4.57
N ALA A 248 13.89 -2.46 3.57
CA ALA A 248 14.07 -2.93 2.18
C ALA A 248 15.13 -4.03 2.03
N PHE A 249 16.24 -3.94 2.77
CA PHE A 249 17.37 -4.88 2.74
C PHE A 249 17.65 -5.50 4.13
N GLU A 250 16.60 -5.71 4.92
CA GLU A 250 16.71 -6.34 6.24
C GLU A 250 17.33 -7.75 6.11
N ASN A 251 18.25 -8.09 7.02
CA ASN A 251 19.03 -9.35 7.03
C ASN A 251 19.88 -9.63 5.77
N CYS A 252 20.23 -8.60 4.99
CA CYS A 252 21.20 -8.71 3.90
C CYS A 252 22.62 -8.39 4.40
N ASP A 253 23.17 -9.25 5.24
CA ASP A 253 24.38 -8.96 6.03
C ASP A 253 25.66 -8.78 5.18
N LYS A 254 25.69 -9.32 3.96
CA LYS A 254 26.84 -9.26 3.02
C LYS A 254 26.72 -8.16 1.97
N LEU A 255 25.63 -7.39 2.02
CA LEU A 255 25.28 -6.46 0.95
C LEU A 255 26.27 -5.30 0.83
N VAL A 256 26.66 -5.04 -0.42
CA VAL A 256 27.28 -3.79 -0.87
C VAL A 256 26.28 -3.05 -1.77
N ILE A 257 26.01 -1.78 -1.43
CA ILE A 257 25.20 -0.90 -2.28
C ILE A 257 26.14 -0.08 -3.16
N ASN A 258 25.91 -0.14 -4.47
CA ASN A 258 26.59 0.71 -5.45
C ASN A 258 25.64 1.80 -5.93
N GLY A 259 26.14 3.04 -6.01
CA GLY A 259 25.34 4.18 -6.46
C GLY A 259 26.18 5.45 -6.62
N GLU A 260 25.52 6.55 -7.01
CA GLU A 260 26.15 7.87 -7.02
C GLU A 260 26.37 8.41 -5.59
N ASN A 261 27.42 9.19 -5.37
CA ASN A 261 27.77 9.74 -4.04
C ASN A 261 26.68 10.66 -3.47
N ALA A 262 25.96 11.40 -4.31
CA ALA A 262 24.86 12.30 -3.93
C ALA A 262 23.47 11.66 -4.15
N SER A 263 23.28 10.41 -3.70
CA SER A 263 22.05 9.64 -3.90
C SER A 263 21.37 9.25 -2.57
N VAL A 264 20.07 8.94 -2.63
CA VAL A 264 19.33 8.35 -1.50
C VAL A 264 19.90 6.98 -1.10
N ALA A 265 20.54 6.28 -2.04
CA ALA A 265 21.22 5.02 -1.79
C ALA A 265 22.41 5.20 -0.82
N LYS A 266 23.20 6.26 -0.99
CA LYS A 266 24.30 6.61 -0.09
C LYS A 266 23.77 6.91 1.32
N ASP A 267 22.76 7.78 1.42
CA ASP A 267 22.12 8.14 2.69
C ASP A 267 21.57 6.91 3.42
N TYR A 268 20.92 6.00 2.66
CA TYR A 268 20.35 4.77 3.21
C TYR A 268 21.43 3.81 3.71
N ALA A 269 22.48 3.59 2.91
CA ALA A 269 23.57 2.70 3.27
C ALA A 269 24.27 3.18 4.55
N GLU A 270 24.54 4.48 4.67
CA GLU A 270 25.12 5.08 5.88
C GLU A 270 24.21 4.94 7.10
N TYR A 271 22.91 5.19 6.93
CA TYR A 271 21.93 5.03 8.00
C TYR A 271 21.84 3.59 8.53
N LYS A 272 21.97 2.61 7.63
CA LYS A 272 21.88 1.18 7.95
C LYS A 272 23.22 0.53 8.31
N GLY A 273 24.34 1.25 8.14
CA GLY A 273 25.67 0.67 8.30
C GLY A 273 26.02 -0.36 7.21
N ILE A 274 25.40 -0.25 6.03
CA ILE A 274 25.68 -1.09 4.87
C ILE A 274 26.87 -0.49 4.10
N ARG A 275 27.78 -1.34 3.61
CA ARG A 275 28.90 -0.89 2.79
C ARG A 275 28.39 -0.22 1.52
N PHE A 276 28.94 0.95 1.19
CA PHE A 276 28.60 1.69 -0.02
C PHE A 276 29.83 1.90 -0.90
N GLU A 277 29.66 1.70 -2.19
CA GLU A 277 30.69 1.91 -3.20
C GLU A 277 30.22 2.90 -4.26
N VAL A 278 30.97 3.99 -4.43
CA VAL A 278 30.65 5.01 -5.43
C VAL A 278 30.91 4.45 -6.82
N LEU A 279 29.94 4.60 -7.72
CA LEU A 279 30.15 4.33 -9.13
C LEU A 279 31.06 5.41 -9.71
N LYS A 280 32.24 5.01 -10.19
CA LYS A 280 33.04 5.89 -11.03
C LYS A 280 32.29 6.07 -12.35
N THR A 281 31.76 7.26 -12.59
CA THR A 281 31.41 7.65 -13.96
C THR A 281 32.73 7.95 -14.66
N ASP A 282 32.96 7.40 -15.85
CA ASP A 282 34.17 7.58 -16.67
C ASP A 282 34.35 9.03 -17.20
N ASN A 283 33.98 10.05 -16.42
CA ASN A 283 34.12 11.47 -16.72
C ASN A 283 34.95 12.22 -15.65
N GLU A 284 36.06 11.62 -15.23
CA GLU A 284 37.17 12.36 -14.60
C GLU A 284 38.47 12.07 -15.36
N ASP A 285 38.58 12.64 -16.55
CA ASP A 285 39.79 12.84 -17.37
C ASP A 285 39.39 13.97 -18.34
N THR A 286 40.01 15.14 -18.49
CA THR A 286 41.34 15.65 -18.19
C THR A 286 41.23 17.18 -18.19
N ASP A 287 41.87 17.88 -17.26
CA ASP A 287 42.47 19.18 -17.60
C ASP A 287 43.84 19.31 -16.93
N LYS A 288 44.86 18.91 -17.70
CA LYS A 288 46.24 19.35 -17.53
C LYS A 288 46.48 20.46 -18.55
N SER A 289 46.30 21.70 -18.13
CA SER A 289 47.12 22.87 -18.49
C SER A 289 46.52 24.05 -17.72
N ILE A 290 47.24 24.69 -16.81
CA ILE A 290 48.05 25.86 -17.13
C ILE A 290 49.13 25.98 -16.06
N VAL A 291 50.36 26.13 -16.55
CA VAL A 291 51.51 26.64 -15.81
C VAL A 291 51.22 28.10 -15.48
N ASP A 292 51.25 28.47 -14.20
CA ASP A 292 51.82 29.77 -13.83
C ASP A 292 52.42 29.74 -12.44
N LYS A 293 53.60 30.34 -12.35
CA LYS A 293 54.48 30.43 -11.20
C LYS A 293 54.03 31.54 -10.25
N ASP A 294 54.40 31.35 -8.99
CA ASP A 294 54.56 32.35 -7.94
C ASP A 294 53.33 33.12 -7.43
N ALA A 295 52.86 32.74 -6.24
CA ALA A 295 52.75 33.66 -5.10
C ALA A 295 52.50 32.87 -3.79
N THR A 296 53.43 33.02 -2.85
CA THR A 296 53.31 32.64 -1.46
C THR A 296 52.22 33.42 -0.74
N GLN A 297 51.30 32.76 -0.03
CA GLN A 297 50.96 32.98 1.39
C GLN A 297 49.70 32.22 1.80
N ASN A 298 49.81 31.56 2.96
CA ASN A 298 48.75 31.34 3.96
C ASN A 298 47.32 31.17 3.45
N ASP A 299 46.87 29.93 3.35
CA ASP A 299 45.60 29.57 3.98
C ASP A 299 45.56 28.10 4.36
N LYS A 300 45.46 27.87 5.67
CA LYS A 300 45.13 26.59 6.27
C LYS A 300 43.70 26.26 5.81
N PRO A 301 43.43 25.17 5.05
CA PRO A 301 42.05 24.86 4.72
C PRO A 301 41.31 24.54 6.02
N ALA A 302 40.26 25.32 6.28
CA ALA A 302 39.37 25.16 7.40
C ALA A 302 38.88 23.71 7.49
N VAL A 303 39.12 23.11 8.65
CA VAL A 303 38.55 21.83 9.08
C VAL A 303 37.07 21.81 8.69
N SER A 304 36.67 20.94 7.75
CA SER A 304 35.26 20.65 7.51
C SER A 304 34.74 19.93 8.75
N GLN A 305 34.27 20.69 9.73
CA GLN A 305 33.64 20.13 10.90
C GLN A 305 32.40 19.35 10.43
N ASN A 306 32.38 18.05 10.68
CA ASN A 306 31.20 17.21 10.54
C ASN A 306 30.10 17.73 11.48
N ILE A 307 29.25 18.64 10.99
CA ILE A 307 28.15 19.22 11.77
C ILE A 307 27.06 18.16 11.94
N LYS A 308 27.09 17.44 13.06
CA LYS A 308 26.06 16.47 13.45
C LYS A 308 24.91 17.17 14.18
N LEU A 309 23.76 17.32 13.52
CA LEU A 309 22.55 17.87 14.14
C LEU A 309 21.81 16.81 14.95
N LYS A 310 21.38 17.16 16.16
CA LYS A 310 20.59 16.27 17.04
C LYS A 310 19.24 15.91 16.39
N LYS A 311 18.73 14.73 16.73
CA LYS A 311 17.39 14.27 16.33
C LYS A 311 16.32 15.12 17.01
N VAL A 312 15.28 15.49 16.27
CA VAL A 312 14.12 16.24 16.80
C VAL A 312 13.27 15.33 17.70
N THR A 313 12.97 15.80 18.92
CA THR A 313 12.19 15.09 19.96
C THR A 313 10.84 15.73 20.23
N ASN A 314 9.98 15.02 20.97
CA ASN A 314 8.65 15.48 21.42
C ASN A 314 7.74 16.02 20.32
N LEU A 315 7.85 15.46 19.10
CA LEU A 315 6.93 15.74 18.02
C LEU A 315 5.50 15.35 18.44
N LYS A 316 4.57 16.30 18.40
CA LYS A 316 3.18 16.08 18.83
C LYS A 316 2.20 17.03 18.17
N GLN A 317 0.94 16.63 18.19
CA GLN A 317 -0.19 17.49 17.85
C GLN A 317 -0.61 18.33 19.07
N LYS A 318 -0.87 19.63 18.89
CA LYS A 318 -1.46 20.47 19.95
C LYS A 318 -2.88 19.98 20.31
N ALA A 319 -3.27 20.10 21.58
CA ALA A 319 -4.54 19.62 22.10
C ALA A 319 -5.80 20.29 21.49
N SER A 320 -5.64 21.44 20.81
CA SER A 320 -6.74 22.07 20.08
C SER A 320 -6.90 21.44 18.71
N TYR A 321 -7.88 20.54 18.59
CA TYR A 321 -8.18 19.83 17.34
C TYR A 321 -9.12 20.63 16.43
N SER A 322 -8.85 20.60 15.13
CA SER A 322 -9.68 21.21 14.07
C SER A 322 -10.20 20.16 13.09
N THR A 323 -11.25 20.49 12.34
CA THR A 323 -11.80 19.66 11.26
C THR A 323 -10.95 19.68 10.00
N ASN A 324 -10.13 20.71 9.79
CA ASN A 324 -9.41 20.93 8.52
C ASN A 324 -7.94 21.32 8.69
N SER A 325 -7.42 21.30 9.92
CA SER A 325 -6.05 21.68 10.21
C SER A 325 -5.48 20.91 11.39
N ILE A 326 -4.15 20.78 11.39
CA ILE A 326 -3.37 20.17 12.46
C ILE A 326 -2.24 21.13 12.84
N SER A 327 -2.15 21.46 14.12
CA SER A 327 -1.04 22.23 14.68
C SER A 327 0.01 21.26 15.22
N VAL A 328 1.15 21.20 14.55
CA VAL A 328 2.31 20.36 14.83
C VAL A 328 3.31 21.14 15.70
N LYS A 329 3.88 20.51 16.72
CA LYS A 329 4.90 21.12 17.61
C LYS A 329 5.96 20.08 17.97
N TRP A 330 7.20 20.52 18.17
CA TRP A 330 8.34 19.71 18.63
C TRP A 330 9.25 20.54 19.55
N ASP A 331 10.28 19.92 20.12
CA ASP A 331 11.29 20.66 20.90
C ASP A 331 12.24 21.44 19.97
N ALA A 332 12.54 22.67 20.34
CA ALA A 332 13.53 23.46 19.61
C ALA A 332 14.95 22.92 19.88
N LEU A 333 15.74 22.79 18.82
CA LEU A 333 17.16 22.45 18.85
C LEU A 333 18.00 23.70 18.65
N THR A 334 18.98 23.89 19.53
CA THR A 334 20.00 24.94 19.42
C THR A 334 20.93 24.67 18.24
N GLY A 335 21.48 25.73 17.63
CA GLY A 335 22.42 25.62 16.52
C GLY A 335 21.81 25.20 15.16
N THR A 336 20.49 25.19 15.04
CA THR A 336 19.77 24.88 13.79
C THR A 336 19.31 26.16 13.10
N THR A 337 19.28 26.16 11.76
CA THR A 337 18.72 27.26 10.97
C THR A 337 17.22 27.10 10.77
N GLY A 338 16.71 25.87 10.76
CA GLY A 338 15.29 25.62 10.68
C GLY A 338 14.96 24.13 10.66
N TYR A 339 13.71 23.84 10.29
CA TYR A 339 13.15 22.50 10.25
C TYR A 339 12.43 22.25 8.94
N GLU A 340 12.47 21.02 8.46
CA GLU A 340 11.59 20.56 7.41
C GLU A 340 10.54 19.61 8.00
N VAL A 341 9.27 19.89 7.72
CA VAL A 341 8.13 19.12 8.19
C VAL A 341 7.60 18.29 7.04
N TYR A 342 7.48 16.99 7.25
CA TYR A 342 6.99 16.04 6.27
C TYR A 342 5.69 15.40 6.75
N ARG A 343 4.79 15.10 5.80
CA ARG A 343 3.49 14.50 6.06
C ARG A 343 3.18 13.39 5.06
N ALA A 344 2.66 12.27 5.55
CA ALA A 344 2.08 11.20 4.75
C ALA A 344 0.60 10.94 5.12
N GLY A 345 -0.12 10.28 4.21
CA GLY A 345 -1.51 9.85 4.44
C GLY A 345 -1.66 8.52 5.20
N ARG A 346 -0.57 7.75 5.30
CA ARG A 346 -0.44 6.46 6.00
C ARG A 346 0.94 6.41 6.67
N LYS A 347 1.13 5.57 7.70
CA LYS A 347 2.38 5.53 8.50
C LYS A 347 3.61 5.31 7.63
N ASN A 348 3.52 4.36 6.71
CA ASN A 348 4.60 3.91 5.83
C ASN A 348 4.39 4.41 4.38
N GLY A 349 3.53 5.41 4.16
CA GLY A 349 3.27 5.94 2.81
C GLY A 349 4.26 7.04 2.40
N LYS A 350 4.17 7.51 1.14
CA LYS A 350 4.97 8.63 0.64
C LYS A 350 4.82 9.88 1.51
N TYR A 351 5.94 10.34 2.08
CA TYR A 351 6.03 11.58 2.83
C TYR A 351 6.33 12.74 1.90
N VAL A 352 5.51 13.79 1.96
CA VAL A 352 5.73 15.03 1.21
C VAL A 352 6.14 16.12 2.19
N ARG A 353 7.13 16.94 1.82
CA ARG A 353 7.51 18.14 2.59
C ARG A 353 6.35 19.13 2.53
N VAL A 354 5.77 19.44 3.69
CA VAL A 354 4.62 20.35 3.83
C VAL A 354 5.00 21.72 4.40
N ALA A 355 6.21 21.86 4.95
CA ALA A 355 6.73 23.14 5.41
C ALA A 355 8.26 23.14 5.54
N THR A 356 8.82 24.33 5.42
CA THR A 356 10.11 24.70 6.02
C THR A 356 9.81 25.75 7.09
N ALA A 357 10.21 25.51 8.34
CA ALA A 357 9.87 26.36 9.48
C ALA A 357 11.14 26.87 10.16
N LYS A 358 11.18 28.17 10.48
CA LYS A 358 12.24 28.75 11.31
C LYS A 358 12.04 28.45 12.81
N GLY A 359 10.80 28.23 13.24
CA GLY A 359 10.45 27.90 14.63
C GLY A 359 10.07 26.43 14.83
N SER A 360 9.83 26.05 16.09
CA SER A 360 9.52 24.66 16.51
C SER A 360 8.03 24.27 16.42
N SER A 361 7.27 24.95 15.54
CA SER A 361 5.87 24.61 15.31
C SER A 361 5.38 25.00 13.92
N PHE A 362 4.33 24.32 13.46
CA PHE A 362 3.74 24.53 12.15
C PHE A 362 2.23 24.22 12.15
N LYS A 363 1.42 25.00 11.44
CA LYS A 363 -0.01 24.73 11.25
C LYS A 363 -0.28 24.24 9.83
N ASN A 364 -0.58 22.95 9.69
CA ASN A 364 -0.97 22.33 8.43
C ASN A 364 -2.47 22.57 8.17
N ASN A 365 -2.81 23.33 7.13
CA ASN A 365 -4.20 23.68 6.77
C ASN A 365 -4.72 22.85 5.58
N LYS A 366 -6.00 23.03 5.23
CA LYS A 366 -6.67 22.40 4.08
C LYS A 366 -6.65 20.85 4.12
N LEU A 367 -6.70 20.28 5.33
CA LEU A 367 -6.77 18.83 5.54
C LEU A 367 -8.21 18.31 5.45
N LYS A 368 -8.38 17.06 5.01
CA LYS A 368 -9.65 16.35 5.05
C LYS A 368 -10.07 16.02 6.49
N ALA A 369 -11.34 16.26 6.82
CA ALA A 369 -11.93 15.91 8.11
C ALA A 369 -11.90 14.40 8.37
N GLY A 370 -11.85 14.02 9.65
CA GLY A 370 -11.87 12.62 10.08
C GLY A 370 -10.64 11.79 9.67
N LYS A 371 -9.58 12.39 9.15
CA LYS A 371 -8.40 11.67 8.66
C LYS A 371 -7.23 11.70 9.67
N THR A 372 -6.45 10.63 9.72
CA THR A 372 -5.13 10.60 10.39
C THR A 372 -4.07 10.85 9.32
N TYR A 373 -3.10 11.67 9.67
CA TYR A 373 -1.89 11.93 8.90
C TYR A 373 -0.69 11.60 9.79
N TYR A 374 0.42 11.30 9.16
CA TYR A 374 1.64 10.89 9.86
C TYR A 374 2.70 11.94 9.57
N TYR A 375 3.33 12.44 10.63
CA TYR A 375 4.31 13.52 10.53
C TYR A 375 5.67 13.05 11.02
N LYS A 376 6.72 13.52 10.34
CA LYS A 376 8.12 13.48 10.80
C LYS A 376 8.77 14.83 10.51
N VAL A 377 9.72 15.22 11.36
CA VAL A 377 10.41 16.51 11.26
C VAL A 377 11.91 16.27 11.35
N ARG A 378 12.70 16.96 10.54
CA ARG A 378 14.16 17.01 10.68
C ARG A 378 14.63 18.46 10.79
N ALA A 379 15.67 18.68 11.58
CA ALA A 379 16.34 19.97 11.61
C ALA A 379 17.35 20.10 10.48
N TYR A 380 17.65 21.33 10.09
CA TYR A 380 18.75 21.65 9.19
C TYR A 380 19.52 22.89 9.65
N LYS A 381 20.78 22.98 9.24
CA LYS A 381 21.65 24.15 9.43
C LYS A 381 22.19 24.57 8.06
N LEU A 382 22.23 25.88 7.79
CA LEU A 382 22.90 26.41 6.61
C LEU A 382 24.40 26.54 6.89
N VAL A 383 25.22 26.01 5.99
CA VAL A 383 26.68 26.10 5.99
C VAL A 383 27.07 26.43 4.56
N ASN A 384 27.63 27.62 4.31
CA ASN A 384 27.92 28.13 2.96
C ASN A 384 26.72 27.99 2.01
N ASP A 385 25.56 28.45 2.47
CA ASP A 385 24.26 28.38 1.77
C ASP A 385 23.72 26.97 1.45
N LYS A 386 24.42 25.90 1.86
CA LYS A 386 23.98 24.51 1.73
C LYS A 386 23.34 24.02 3.03
N LYS A 387 22.26 23.23 2.91
CA LYS A 387 21.57 22.64 4.07
C LYS A 387 22.25 21.35 4.51
N VAL A 388 22.77 21.35 5.73
CA VAL A 388 23.16 20.14 6.46
C VAL A 388 22.00 19.68 7.32
N TYR A 389 21.64 18.40 7.23
CA TYR A 389 20.44 17.85 7.87
C TYR A 389 20.76 16.99 9.09
N GLY A 390 19.87 17.02 10.09
CA GLY A 390 19.83 16.04 11.16
C GLY A 390 18.90 14.87 10.82
N SER A 391 18.95 13.83 11.64
CA SER A 391 18.03 12.70 11.52
C SER A 391 16.57 13.13 11.71
N PHE A 392 15.66 12.41 11.05
CA PHE A 392 14.22 12.58 11.27
C PHE A 392 13.81 12.21 12.70
N SER A 393 12.82 12.94 13.24
CA SER A 393 12.08 12.54 14.42
C SER A 393 11.38 11.20 14.21
N ASN A 394 10.92 10.59 15.31
CA ASN A 394 9.95 9.51 15.22
C ASN A 394 8.70 9.96 14.44
N ILE A 395 8.06 9.03 13.74
CA ILE A 395 6.80 9.26 13.04
C ILE A 395 5.67 9.33 14.06
N VAL A 396 4.85 10.39 13.99
CA VAL A 396 3.74 10.60 14.93
C VAL A 396 2.41 10.72 14.19
N PRO A 397 1.40 9.90 14.53
CA PRO A 397 0.06 10.03 13.99
C PRO A 397 -0.65 11.25 14.61
N MET A 398 -1.26 12.05 13.75
CA MET A 398 -1.98 13.27 14.09
C MET A 398 -3.27 13.33 13.28
N GLY A 399 -4.38 13.73 13.90
CA GLY A 399 -5.70 13.62 13.28
C GLY A 399 -6.54 14.89 13.35
N THR A 400 -7.40 15.05 12.36
CA THR A 400 -8.46 16.06 12.34
C THR A 400 -9.74 15.54 13.01
N LYS A 401 -10.55 16.46 13.56
CA LYS A 401 -11.95 16.19 13.93
C LYS A 401 -12.74 15.70 12.72
N THR A 402 -13.73 14.87 12.98
CA THR A 402 -14.78 14.49 12.03
C THR A 402 -15.73 15.66 11.77
N SER A 403 -16.44 15.62 10.63
CA SER A 403 -17.51 16.57 10.34
C SER A 403 -18.67 16.40 11.33
N LYS A 404 -19.45 17.48 11.53
CA LYS A 404 -20.67 17.38 12.34
C LYS A 404 -21.69 16.44 11.67
N PRO A 405 -22.39 15.56 12.42
CA PRO A 405 -23.43 14.71 11.86
C PRO A 405 -24.60 15.51 11.29
N ILE A 406 -25.22 14.96 10.24
CA ILE A 406 -26.50 15.43 9.71
C ILE A 406 -27.55 14.40 10.10
N ILE A 407 -28.57 14.84 10.85
CA ILE A 407 -29.56 13.95 11.46
C ILE A 407 -30.97 14.24 10.93
N LYS A 408 -31.81 13.21 10.89
CA LYS A 408 -33.25 13.28 10.63
C LYS A 408 -33.99 12.53 11.74
N VAL A 409 -35.16 13.01 12.12
CA VAL A 409 -36.03 12.37 13.13
C VAL A 409 -37.38 12.08 12.48
N LYS A 410 -37.77 10.81 12.46
CA LYS A 410 -39.11 10.37 12.06
C LYS A 410 -39.93 10.10 13.33
N ALA A 411 -41.05 10.80 13.49
CA ALA A 411 -42.01 10.55 14.56
C ALA A 411 -42.77 9.24 14.27
N LEU A 412 -42.97 8.43 15.31
CA LEU A 412 -43.76 7.20 15.29
C LEU A 412 -44.65 7.19 16.55
N LYS A 413 -45.69 6.36 16.60
CA LYS A 413 -46.53 6.20 17.80
C LYS A 413 -45.65 5.82 18.99
N ASN A 414 -45.61 6.68 20.00
CA ASN A 414 -44.79 6.55 21.22
C ASN A 414 -43.27 6.33 20.99
N GLN A 415 -42.74 6.68 19.81
CA GLN A 415 -41.32 6.48 19.47
C GLN A 415 -40.76 7.59 18.57
N ALA A 416 -39.43 7.71 18.53
CA ALA A 416 -38.70 8.53 17.56
C ALA A 416 -37.63 7.67 16.89
N LYS A 417 -37.66 7.53 15.56
CA LYS A 417 -36.55 6.94 14.80
C LYS A 417 -35.61 8.05 14.38
N ILE A 418 -34.41 8.05 14.96
CA ILE A 418 -33.33 8.99 14.62
C ILE A 418 -32.42 8.30 13.60
N THR A 419 -32.11 8.98 12.50
CA THR A 419 -31.21 8.52 11.45
C THR A 419 -30.17 9.58 11.16
N TRP A 420 -28.97 9.17 10.76
CA TRP A 420 -27.92 10.10 10.37
C TRP A 420 -27.07 9.55 9.25
N LYS A 421 -26.49 10.46 8.45
CA LYS A 421 -25.52 10.05 7.42
C LYS A 421 -24.24 9.53 8.10
N LYS A 422 -23.66 8.47 7.55
CA LYS A 422 -22.37 7.93 7.99
C LYS A 422 -21.30 9.04 7.89
N VAL A 423 -20.59 9.28 8.99
CA VAL A 423 -19.51 10.26 9.06
C VAL A 423 -18.16 9.55 8.95
N SER A 424 -17.40 9.87 7.89
CA SER A 424 -16.09 9.27 7.66
C SER A 424 -15.12 9.57 8.82
N GLY A 425 -14.37 8.55 9.24
CA GLY A 425 -13.40 8.65 10.34
C GLY A 425 -13.97 8.63 11.75
N ALA A 426 -15.29 8.47 11.94
CA ALA A 426 -15.90 8.31 13.25
C ALA A 426 -15.65 6.90 13.80
N ASN A 427 -15.36 6.78 15.10
CA ASN A 427 -15.41 5.50 15.83
C ASN A 427 -16.80 5.23 16.41
N GLY A 428 -17.64 6.25 16.56
CA GLY A 428 -19.03 6.11 16.95
C GLY A 428 -19.76 7.43 17.14
N TYR A 429 -20.98 7.33 17.65
CA TYR A 429 -21.88 8.46 17.85
C TYR A 429 -22.42 8.47 19.27
N GLU A 430 -22.61 9.67 19.81
CA GLU A 430 -23.37 9.86 21.04
C GLU A 430 -24.66 10.60 20.72
N ILE A 431 -25.79 9.98 21.08
CA ILE A 431 -27.13 10.51 20.88
C ILE A 431 -27.60 11.14 22.18
N TYR A 432 -28.09 12.37 22.06
CA TYR A 432 -28.56 13.18 23.17
C TYR A 432 -30.00 13.62 22.94
N MET A 433 -30.78 13.72 24.03
CA MET A 433 -32.18 14.11 24.00
C MET A 433 -32.49 15.17 25.07
N SER A 434 -33.42 16.08 24.76
CA SER A 434 -34.03 17.01 25.70
C SER A 434 -35.53 17.17 25.44
N THR A 435 -36.28 17.62 26.45
CA THR A 435 -37.68 18.04 26.32
C THR A 435 -37.82 19.52 25.98
N LYS A 436 -36.72 20.29 25.96
CA LYS A 436 -36.68 21.71 25.57
C LYS A 436 -35.61 21.93 24.49
N LYS A 437 -35.89 22.77 23.49
CA LYS A 437 -34.99 23.02 22.34
C LYS A 437 -33.61 23.53 22.78
N SER A 438 -33.60 24.50 23.69
CA SER A 438 -32.43 25.14 24.30
C SER A 438 -32.10 24.59 25.70
N GLY A 439 -32.73 23.50 26.14
CA GLY A 439 -32.56 22.96 27.48
C GLY A 439 -31.32 22.08 27.65
N LYS A 440 -31.16 21.51 28.84
CA LYS A 440 -30.14 20.50 29.13
C LYS A 440 -30.44 19.23 28.34
N TYR A 441 -29.46 18.75 27.59
CA TYR A 441 -29.54 17.49 26.87
C TYR A 441 -28.88 16.38 27.68
N LYS A 442 -29.55 15.23 27.80
CA LYS A 442 -28.99 14.03 28.43
C LYS A 442 -28.54 13.04 27.35
N LYS A 443 -27.40 12.39 27.56
CA LYS A 443 -26.95 11.30 26.68
C LYS A 443 -27.88 10.12 26.87
N ILE A 444 -28.44 9.61 25.78
CA ILE A 444 -29.37 8.48 25.81
C ILE A 444 -28.76 7.21 25.24
N LYS A 445 -27.76 7.32 24.36
CA LYS A 445 -27.07 6.15 23.80
C LYS A 445 -25.70 6.54 23.23
N THR A 446 -24.76 5.62 23.36
CA THR A 446 -23.53 5.59 22.56
C THR A 446 -23.63 4.41 21.61
N VAL A 447 -23.30 4.61 20.34
CA VAL A 447 -23.34 3.58 19.30
C VAL A 447 -22.02 3.55 18.54
N THR A 448 -21.71 2.41 17.92
CA THR A 448 -20.51 2.25 17.09
C THR A 448 -20.66 2.97 15.76
N SER A 449 -19.56 3.11 15.01
CA SER A 449 -19.57 3.74 13.69
C SER A 449 -20.38 2.99 12.63
N LYS A 450 -20.66 1.69 12.86
CA LYS A 450 -21.48 0.84 11.99
C LYS A 450 -22.98 1.20 12.05
N GLN A 451 -23.44 1.79 13.16
CA GLN A 451 -24.84 2.14 13.35
C GLN A 451 -25.12 3.57 12.87
N THR A 452 -26.12 3.72 12.01
CA THR A 452 -26.59 5.01 11.45
C THR A 452 -28.04 5.33 11.82
N THR A 453 -28.65 4.51 12.68
CA THR A 453 -30.01 4.71 13.17
C THR A 453 -30.14 4.28 14.64
N PHE A 454 -31.06 4.94 15.36
CA PHE A 454 -31.45 4.59 16.72
C PHE A 454 -32.92 4.92 16.92
N THR A 455 -33.69 3.99 17.50
CA THR A 455 -35.10 4.21 17.81
C THR A 455 -35.28 4.42 19.31
N LYS A 456 -35.68 5.64 19.71
CA LYS A 456 -36.06 5.92 21.09
C LYS A 456 -37.52 5.51 21.30
N LYS A 457 -37.73 4.44 22.08
CA LYS A 457 -39.05 3.97 22.50
C LYS A 457 -39.54 4.65 23.79
N LYS A 458 -40.81 4.42 24.13
CA LYS A 458 -41.49 4.88 25.36
C LYS A 458 -41.52 6.41 25.46
N LEU A 459 -41.86 7.09 24.37
CA LEU A 459 -42.11 8.53 24.35
C LEU A 459 -43.60 8.80 24.52
N ILE A 460 -43.94 9.90 25.19
CA ILE A 460 -45.34 10.32 25.39
C ILE A 460 -45.88 10.90 24.07
N ASN A 461 -47.06 10.49 23.65
CA ASN A 461 -47.70 11.01 22.45
C ASN A 461 -48.05 12.51 22.61
N GLY A 462 -47.97 13.29 21.53
CA GLY A 462 -48.19 14.75 21.57
C GLY A 462 -47.10 15.59 22.26
N LYS A 463 -46.14 14.97 22.96
CA LYS A 463 -45.01 15.68 23.59
C LYS A 463 -43.83 15.84 22.63
N LYS A 464 -43.27 17.05 22.55
CA LYS A 464 -42.08 17.37 21.74
C LYS A 464 -40.80 16.86 22.40
N TYR A 465 -39.93 16.26 21.59
CA TYR A 465 -38.59 15.83 22.01
C TYR A 465 -37.54 16.31 21.02
N TYR A 466 -36.42 16.80 21.53
CA TYR A 466 -35.33 17.37 20.75
C TYR A 466 -34.11 16.47 20.83
N PHE A 467 -33.49 16.22 19.68
CA PHE A 467 -32.35 15.32 19.53
C PHE A 467 -31.17 16.04 18.92
N LYS A 468 -29.96 15.74 19.39
CA LYS A 468 -28.71 16.11 18.73
C LYS A 468 -27.71 14.97 18.85
N ILE A 469 -26.84 14.87 17.86
CA ILE A 469 -25.80 13.84 17.80
C ILE A 469 -24.45 14.51 17.62
N ARG A 470 -23.42 13.95 18.25
CA ARG A 470 -22.02 14.22 17.91
C ARG A 470 -21.31 12.92 17.63
N THR A 471 -20.30 12.97 16.77
CA THR A 471 -19.40 11.82 16.60
C THR A 471 -18.28 11.89 17.63
N TYR A 472 -17.68 10.72 17.89
CA TYR A 472 -16.38 10.66 18.54
C TYR A 472 -15.40 9.84 17.71
N ARG A 473 -14.13 10.18 17.84
CA ARG A 473 -12.99 9.50 17.22
C ARG A 473 -11.86 9.37 18.24
N ARG A 474 -11.06 8.31 18.17
CA ARG A 474 -9.85 8.15 18.97
C ARG A 474 -8.62 8.61 18.17
N ILE A 475 -7.84 9.51 18.75
CA ILE A 475 -6.52 9.93 18.24
C ILE A 475 -5.57 9.87 19.44
N ASN A 476 -4.53 9.03 19.36
CA ASN A 476 -3.60 8.76 20.48
C ASN A 476 -4.37 8.46 21.78
N GLU A 477 -5.28 7.49 21.69
CA GLU A 477 -6.15 6.99 22.79
C GLU A 477 -7.16 8.00 23.35
N LYS A 478 -7.06 9.29 23.00
CA LYS A 478 -7.97 10.34 23.43
C LYS A 478 -9.21 10.40 22.56
N LYS A 479 -10.38 10.46 23.21
CA LYS A 479 -11.67 10.63 22.53
C LYS A 479 -11.88 12.10 22.15
N ILE A 480 -11.86 12.38 20.85
CA ILE A 480 -12.08 13.70 20.27
C ILE A 480 -13.48 13.76 19.66
N TYR A 481 -14.24 14.80 19.99
CA TYR A 481 -15.62 14.97 19.54
C TYR A 481 -15.73 15.95 18.37
N SER A 482 -16.66 15.67 17.44
CA SER A 482 -17.10 16.67 16.47
C SER A 482 -17.92 17.77 17.16
N ALA A 483 -18.20 18.85 16.41
CA ALA A 483 -19.31 19.72 16.75
C ALA A 483 -20.64 18.94 16.77
N TRP A 484 -21.63 19.49 17.49
CA TRP A 484 -22.98 18.95 17.52
C TRP A 484 -23.66 19.07 16.15
N SER A 485 -24.52 18.11 15.82
CA SER A 485 -25.49 18.26 14.74
C SER A 485 -26.42 19.44 15.00
N LYS A 486 -27.13 19.89 13.96
CA LYS A 486 -28.32 20.72 14.18
C LYS A 486 -29.31 19.93 15.06
N VAL A 487 -30.04 20.65 15.92
CA VAL A 487 -31.09 20.06 16.75
C VAL A 487 -32.25 19.66 15.84
N ALA A 488 -32.66 18.39 15.91
CA ALA A 488 -33.85 17.88 15.24
C ALA A 488 -34.95 17.60 16.26
N VAL A 489 -36.22 17.67 15.82
CA VAL A 489 -37.38 17.56 16.71
C VAL A 489 -38.29 16.42 16.26
N LYS A 490 -38.74 15.59 17.21
CA LYS A 490 -39.96 14.81 17.05
C LYS A 490 -41.12 15.76 17.34
N LYS A 491 -41.92 16.05 16.31
CA LYS A 491 -43.19 16.74 16.48
C LYS A 491 -44.23 15.78 17.06
#